data_AF-A0A9E1J719-F1
#
_entry.id   AF-A0A9E1J719-F1
#
_cell.length_a   1.000
_cell.length_b   1.000
_cell.length_c   1.000
_cell.angle_alpha   90.00
_cell.angle_beta   90.00
_cell.angle_gamma   90.00
#
_symmetry.space_group_name_H-M   'P 1'
#
loop_
_entity.id
_entity.type
_entity.pdbx_description
1 polymer ?
#
loop_
_entity_poly.entity_id
_entity_poly.type
_entity_poly.pdbx_seq_one_letter_code
_entity_poly.pdbx_strand_id
1 'polypeptide(L)' 'GARAVGMACGRNPLPIFIPCHRVVGADGTLTGYSGGDGLASKEYLLTHEGFEVV' A
#
# COMPACT_ATOMS: atom_id res chain seq x y z
N GLY A 1 0.06 -4.41 -16.98
CA GLY A 1 1.45 -4.09 -16.56
C GLY A 1 1.44 -3.34 -15.22
N ALA A 2 2.61 -3.17 -14.58
CA ALA A 2 2.72 -2.62 -13.22
C ALA A 2 1.96 -1.30 -13.00
N ARG A 3 1.99 -0.38 -13.97
CA ARG A 3 1.22 0.88 -13.91
C ARG A 3 -0.30 0.67 -13.76
N ALA A 4 -0.87 -0.29 -14.48
CA ALA A 4 -2.30 -0.58 -14.38
C ALA A 4 -2.67 -1.16 -13.00
N VAL A 5 -1.79 -1.97 -12.42
CA VAL A 5 -1.97 -2.51 -11.05
C VAL A 5 -1.90 -1.39 -10.02
N GLY A 6 -0.93 -0.48 -10.14
CA GLY A 6 -0.83 0.70 -9.26
C GLY A 6 -2.08 1.58 -9.32
N MET A 7 -2.61 1.83 -10.52
CA MET A 7 -3.87 2.57 -10.70
C MET A 7 -5.08 1.85 -10.09
N ALA A 8 -5.15 0.52 -10.20
CA ALA A 8 -6.21 -0.27 -9.57
C ALA A 8 -6.13 -0.20 -8.04
N CYS A 9 -4.92 -0.32 -7.47
CA CYS A 9 -4.69 -0.20 -6.03
C CYS A 9 -5.04 1.19 -5.51
N GLY A 10 -4.67 2.25 -6.22
CA GLY A 10 -5.00 3.63 -5.86
C GLY A 10 -6.49 3.97 -5.96
N ARG A 11 -7.28 3.19 -6.71
CA ARG A 11 -8.74 3.32 -6.85
C ARG A 11 -9.52 2.36 -5.96
N ASN A 12 -8.85 1.65 -5.07
CA ASN A 12 -9.48 0.71 -4.15
C ASN A 12 -10.42 1.44 -3.19
N PRO A 13 -11.75 1.19 -3.22
CA PRO A 13 -12.71 1.86 -2.35
C PRO A 13 -12.69 1.32 -0.90
N LEU A 14 -12.07 0.18 -0.66
CA LEU A 14 -12.03 -0.49 0.65
C LEU A 14 -10.58 -0.86 1.03
N PRO A 15 -9.71 0.13 1.31
CA PRO A 15 -8.26 -0.04 1.42
C PRO A 15 -7.78 -0.94 2.57
N ILE A 16 -8.60 -1.18 3.59
CA ILE A 16 -8.29 -2.07 4.71
C ILE A 16 -8.70 -3.52 4.39
N PHE A 17 -9.88 -3.73 3.80
CA PHE A 17 -10.41 -5.07 3.50
C PHE A 17 -9.79 -5.68 2.25
N ILE A 18 -9.57 -4.86 1.22
CA ILE A 18 -8.78 -5.22 0.05
C ILE A 18 -7.37 -4.70 0.34
N PRO A 19 -6.38 -5.58 0.61
CA PRO A 19 -5.11 -5.19 1.24
C PRO A 19 -4.14 -4.56 0.22
N CYS A 20 -4.51 -3.42 -0.36
CA CYS A 20 -3.67 -2.71 -1.33
C CYS A 20 -2.43 -2.08 -0.67
N HIS A 21 -2.39 -1.95 0.65
CA HIS A 21 -1.19 -1.57 1.41
C HIS A 21 -0.05 -2.60 1.29
N ARG A 22 -0.34 -3.86 0.94
CA ARG A 22 0.67 -4.90 0.72
C ARG A 22 1.36 -4.84 -0.65
N VAL A 23 0.86 -4.00 -1.57
CA VAL A 23 1.48 -3.83 -2.89
C VAL A 23 2.60 -2.81 -2.80
N VAL A 24 3.85 -3.23 -2.99
CA VAL A 24 5.06 -2.39 -2.89
C VAL A 24 5.85 -2.35 -4.20
N GLY A 25 6.82 -1.44 -4.30
CA GLY A 25 7.78 -1.41 -5.41
C GLY A 25 8.57 -2.72 -5.49
N ALA A 26 9.07 -3.05 -6.69
CA ALA A 26 9.86 -4.28 -6.89
C ALA A 26 11.19 -4.26 -6.12
N ASP A 27 11.65 -3.08 -5.73
CA ASP A 27 12.82 -2.81 -4.88
C ASP A 27 12.45 -2.74 -3.39
N GLY A 28 11.20 -3.02 -3.02
CA GLY A 28 10.69 -2.93 -1.65
C GLY A 28 10.21 -1.54 -1.24
N THR A 29 10.33 -0.52 -2.10
CA THR A 29 9.95 0.85 -1.73
C THR A 29 8.45 1.00 -1.52
N LEU A 30 8.07 1.78 -0.50
CA LEU A 30 6.69 2.18 -0.31
C LEU A 30 6.31 3.29 -1.30
N THR A 31 5.42 2.96 -2.22
CA THR A 31 4.83 3.92 -3.16
C THR A 31 3.33 3.96 -3.00
N GLY A 32 2.72 5.16 -3.05
CA GLY A 32 1.29 5.40 -3.22
C GLY A 32 0.34 4.65 -2.27
N TYR A 33 -0.51 5.39 -1.57
CA TYR A 33 -1.63 4.80 -0.85
C TYR A 33 -2.79 5.78 -0.81
N SER A 34 -4.00 5.30 -1.09
CA SER A 34 -5.21 6.13 -1.16
C SER A 34 -6.00 6.18 0.15
N GLY A 35 -5.69 5.28 1.10
CA GLY A 35 -6.36 5.23 2.41
C GLY A 35 -5.66 6.10 3.45
N GLY A 36 -6.43 6.64 4.40
CA GLY A 36 -5.91 7.39 5.55
C GLY A 36 -4.95 8.52 5.16
N ASP A 37 -3.84 8.61 5.88
CA ASP A 37 -2.77 9.59 5.69
C ASP A 37 -1.74 9.16 4.63
N GLY A 38 -2.19 8.40 3.62
CA GLY A 38 -1.35 7.94 2.53
C GLY A 38 -0.24 7.00 3.02
N LEU A 39 1.02 7.30 2.65
CA LEU A 39 2.14 6.40 2.94
C LEU A 39 2.31 6.09 4.43
N ALA A 40 2.01 7.03 5.32
CA ALA A 40 2.08 6.80 6.76
C ALA A 40 1.07 5.72 7.22
N SER A 41 -0.14 5.72 6.67
CA SER A 41 -1.12 4.67 6.95
C SER A 41 -0.71 3.31 6.37
N LYS A 42 -0.06 3.31 5.20
CA LYS A 42 0.47 2.07 4.59
C LYS A 42 1.59 1.47 5.43
N GLU A 43 2.54 2.29 5.84
CA GLU A 43 3.63 1.91 6.75
C GLU A 43 3.08 1.37 8.07
N TYR A 44 2.16 2.11 8.71
CA TYR A 44 1.52 1.65 9.95
C TYR A 44 0.86 0.28 9.80
N LEU A 45 0.11 0.04 8.71
CA LEU A 45 -0.57 -1.24 8.49
C LEU A 45 0.42 -2.38 8.27
N LEU A 46 1.50 -2.15 7.52
CA LEU A 46 2.55 -3.14 7.32
C LEU A 46 3.29 -3.46 8.63
N THR A 47 3.62 -2.45 9.42
CA THR A 47 4.22 -2.62 10.76
C THR A 47 3.27 -3.36 11.69
N HIS A 48 1.97 -3.05 11.66
CA HIS A 48 0.95 -3.75 12.44
C HIS A 48 0.79 -5.22 12.01
N GLU A 49 1.07 -5.55 10.75
CA GLU A 49 1.13 -6.93 10.24
C GLU A 49 2.45 -7.65 10.58
N GLY A 50 3.41 -6.96 11.20
CA GLY A 50 4.69 -7.52 11.63
C GLY A 50 5.82 -7.40 10.61
N PHE A 51 5.67 -6.56 9.59
CA PHE A 51 6.76 -6.25 8.66
C PHE A 51 7.62 -5.10 9.20
N GLU A 52 8.94 -5.23 9.08
CA GLU A 52 9.85 -4.10 9.28
C GLU A 52 9.84 -3.23 8.02
N VAL A 53 9.39 -1.99 8.16
CA VAL A 53 9.40 -0.99 7.09
C VAL A 53 10.51 0.01 7.41
N VAL A 54 11.42 0.20 6.46
CA VAL A 54 12.57 1.12 6.53
C VAL A 54 12.51 2.15 5.43
#